data_AF-A0A1J3D793-F1
#
_entry.id   AF-A0A1J3D793-F1
#
_cell.length_a   1.000
_cell.length_b   1.000
_cell.length_c   1.000
_cell.angle_alpha   90.00
_cell.angle_beta   90.00
_cell.angle_gamma   90.00
#
_symmetry.space_group_name_H-M   'P 1'
#
loop_
_entity.id
_entity.type
_entity.pdbx_description
1 polymer ?
#
loop_
_entity_poly.entity_id
_entity_poly.type
_entity_poly.pdbx_seq_one_letter_code
_entity_poly.pdbx_strand_id
1 'polypeptide(L)'
;KTRPSFSSGLQNSLLVRRVVVGVLIGSQYSVADEEYELVLHYAATGKIFTIKKQRTSGFKQAKGSSKVSALLSSEITKEEAIEGTRLVFNLNDTLESMCVSSFEAEEDAQEFINQFKLKSSKYLVKCIDRLIQLHCEEDGDSILSDLNIRLLHWTLKGREDPQFTEDLDNIAAKLAFLFSPV
;
A
#
# COMPACT_ATOMS: atom_id res chain seq x y z
N LYS A 1 1.88 -32.63 -18.55
CA LYS A 1 1.66 -31.64 -17.47
C LYS A 1 2.99 -31.41 -16.74
N THR A 2 3.77 -30.42 -17.19
CA THR A 2 5.03 -30.02 -16.58
C THR A 2 4.72 -29.06 -15.44
N ARG A 3 5.04 -29.44 -14.19
CA ARG A 3 5.04 -28.49 -13.06
C ARG A 3 6.20 -27.51 -13.27
N PRO A 4 5.99 -26.19 -13.14
CA PRO A 4 7.11 -25.27 -13.13
C PRO A 4 7.96 -25.53 -11.88
N SER A 5 9.22 -25.92 -12.07
CA SER A 5 10.20 -26.01 -10.99
C SER A 5 10.62 -24.59 -10.63
N PHE A 6 10.08 -24.07 -9.52
CA PHE A 6 10.55 -22.81 -8.95
C PHE A 6 12.02 -22.97 -8.51
N SER A 7 12.90 -22.09 -8.96
CA SER A 7 14.31 -22.09 -8.54
C SER A 7 14.42 -21.79 -7.05
N SER A 8 15.33 -22.47 -6.35
CA SER A 8 15.52 -22.35 -4.90
C SER A 8 15.80 -20.92 -4.44
N GLY A 9 16.47 -20.10 -5.26
CA GLY A 9 16.71 -18.68 -5.00
C GLY A 9 15.44 -17.82 -4.96
N LEU A 10 14.46 -18.10 -5.84
CA LEU A 10 13.19 -17.38 -5.87
C LEU A 10 12.34 -17.71 -4.64
N GLN A 11 12.31 -18.98 -4.22
CA GLN A 11 11.59 -19.39 -3.00
C GLN A 11 12.16 -18.74 -1.75
N ASN A 12 13.48 -18.66 -1.62
CA ASN A 12 14.13 -17.98 -0.50
C ASN A 12 13.76 -16.49 -0.46
N SER A 13 13.68 -15.82 -1.62
CA SER A 13 13.27 -14.42 -1.69
C SER A 13 11.82 -14.20 -1.24
N LEU A 14 10.90 -15.13 -1.56
CA LEU A 14 9.50 -15.05 -1.15
C LEU A 14 9.32 -15.33 0.35
N LEU A 15 10.07 -16.28 0.90
CA LEU A 15 10.06 -16.55 2.34
C LEU A 15 10.54 -15.33 3.13
N VAL A 16 11.62 -14.70 2.68
CA VAL A 16 12.14 -13.46 3.32
C VAL A 16 11.08 -12.36 3.31
N ARG A 17 10.41 -12.12 2.18
CA ARG A 17 9.34 -11.12 2.10
C ARG A 17 8.18 -11.42 3.06
N ARG A 18 7.76 -12.69 3.18
CA ARG A 18 6.71 -13.10 4.12
C ARG A 18 7.12 -12.87 5.57
N VAL A 19 8.37 -13.18 5.92
CA VAL A 19 8.90 -12.91 7.27
C VAL A 19 8.89 -11.41 7.54
N VAL A 20 9.34 -10.59 6.58
CA VAL A 20 9.34 -9.13 6.69
C VAL A 20 7.93 -8.58 6.91
N VAL A 21 6.93 -9.07 6.17
CA VAL A 21 5.52 -8.73 6.38
C VAL A 21 5.05 -9.10 7.79
N GLY A 22 5.36 -10.32 8.25
CA GLY A 22 5.01 -10.76 9.59
C GLY A 22 5.61 -9.87 10.69
N VAL A 23 6.88 -9.47 10.53
CA VAL A 23 7.54 -8.52 11.43
C VAL A 23 6.86 -7.17 11.39
N LEU A 24 6.57 -6.64 10.19
CA LEU A 24 5.90 -5.34 10.01
C LEU A 24 4.53 -5.30 10.72
N ILE A 25 3.77 -6.38 10.61
CA ILE A 25 2.47 -6.54 11.27
C ILE A 25 2.63 -6.67 12.79
N GLY A 26 3.67 -7.35 13.27
CA GLY A 26 3.95 -7.45 14.70
C GLY A 26 4.52 -6.17 15.32
N SER A 27 5.08 -5.26 14.51
CA SER A 27 5.81 -4.06 14.96
C SER A 27 5.15 -2.75 14.52
N GLN A 28 3.83 -2.75 14.29
CA GLN A 28 3.10 -1.61 13.70
C GLN A 28 3.31 -0.28 14.43
N TYR A 29 3.49 -0.31 15.76
CA TYR A 29 3.65 0.88 16.60
C TYR A 29 5.08 1.46 16.63
N SER A 30 6.09 0.71 16.21
CA SER A 30 7.50 1.11 16.32
C SER A 30 8.11 1.62 15.02
N VAL A 31 7.39 1.51 13.91
CA VAL A 31 7.89 1.84 12.56
C VAL A 31 7.30 3.17 12.10
N ALA A 32 8.16 4.08 11.62
CA ALA A 32 7.72 5.35 11.06
C ALA A 32 6.97 5.13 9.74
N ASP A 33 6.07 6.05 9.37
CA ASP A 33 5.21 5.86 8.20
C ASP A 33 6.04 5.68 6.91
N GLU A 34 7.10 6.47 6.70
CA GLU A 34 7.97 6.32 5.52
C GLU A 34 8.68 4.96 5.47
N GLU A 35 9.07 4.43 6.62
CA GLU A 35 9.71 3.11 6.72
C GLU A 35 8.68 2.02 6.41
N TYR A 36 7.44 2.19 6.87
CA TYR A 36 6.34 1.30 6.57
C TYR A 36 6.09 1.20 5.06
N GLU A 37 6.07 2.34 4.36
CA GLU A 37 5.92 2.39 2.91
C GLU A 37 7.04 1.64 2.17
N LEU A 38 8.29 1.82 2.60
CA LEU A 38 9.44 1.14 1.99
C LEU A 38 9.38 -0.38 2.19
N VAL A 39 8.96 -0.82 3.37
CA VAL A 39 8.82 -2.23 3.68
C VAL A 39 7.68 -2.85 2.88
N LEU A 40 6.54 -2.18 2.75
CA LEU A 40 5.43 -2.64 1.91
C LEU A 40 5.85 -2.76 0.44
N HIS A 41 6.57 -1.77 -0.08
CA HIS A 41 7.08 -1.85 -1.45
C HIS A 41 8.03 -3.04 -1.63
N TYR A 42 8.97 -3.24 -0.70
CA TYR A 42 9.86 -4.40 -0.74
C TYR A 42 9.08 -5.72 -0.65
N ALA A 43 8.07 -5.81 0.21
CA ALA A 43 7.23 -6.99 0.33
C ALA A 43 6.50 -7.33 -0.98
N ALA A 44 6.00 -6.31 -1.69
CA ALA A 44 5.34 -6.46 -2.97
C ALA A 44 6.33 -6.87 -4.06
N THR A 45 7.42 -6.12 -4.23
CA THR A 45 8.25 -6.18 -5.45
C THR A 45 9.57 -6.92 -5.25
N GLY A 46 10.06 -6.99 -4.02
CA GLY A 46 11.40 -7.43 -3.64
C GLY A 46 12.50 -6.44 -3.94
N LYS A 47 12.13 -5.23 -4.35
CA LYS A 47 13.06 -4.14 -4.59
C LYS A 47 13.06 -3.23 -3.39
N ILE A 48 14.25 -2.83 -2.97
CA ILE A 48 14.41 -1.78 -1.97
C ILE A 48 14.68 -0.51 -2.76
N PHE A 49 13.85 0.51 -2.58
CA PHE A 49 14.18 1.83 -3.12
C PHE A 49 15.44 2.33 -2.42
N THR A 50 16.51 2.53 -3.19
CA THR A 50 17.67 3.26 -2.69
C THR A 50 17.25 4.71 -2.48
N ILE A 51 17.07 5.10 -1.21
CA ILE A 51 17.00 6.51 -0.84
C ILE A 51 18.33 7.14 -1.24
N LYS A 52 18.41 7.70 -2.44
CA LYS A 52 19.52 8.59 -2.79
C LYS A 52 19.38 9.78 -1.85
N LYS A 53 20.17 9.80 -0.77
CA LYS A 53 20.43 11.00 0.03
C LYS A 53 21.07 12.03 -0.89
N GLN A 54 20.28 12.68 -1.74
CA GLN A 54 20.75 13.81 -2.50
C GLN A 54 20.99 14.91 -1.47
N ARG A 55 22.26 15.16 -1.17
CA ARG A 55 22.72 16.32 -0.40
C ARG A 55 22.32 17.55 -1.20
N THR A 56 21.10 18.04 -1.03
CA THR A 56 20.69 19.33 -1.59
C THR A 56 20.94 20.38 -0.52
N SER A 57 22.07 21.07 -0.65
CA SER A 57 22.22 22.42 -0.15
C SER A 57 21.03 23.26 -0.62
N GLY A 58 20.31 23.87 0.33
CA GLY A 58 19.46 25.03 0.10
C GLY A 58 18.26 24.83 -0.84
N PHE A 59 17.19 24.17 -0.38
CA PHE A 59 15.86 24.46 -0.91
C PHE A 59 14.83 24.39 0.21
N LYS A 60 14.04 25.46 0.36
CA LYS A 60 13.04 25.61 1.43
C LYS A 60 12.05 24.46 1.35
N GLN A 61 12.01 23.68 2.41
CA GLN A 61 11.15 22.52 2.59
C GLN A 61 9.70 23.00 2.60
N ALA A 62 8.90 22.63 1.60
CA ALA A 62 7.46 22.74 1.70
C ALA A 62 7.01 21.76 2.80
N LYS A 63 6.28 22.30 3.78
CA LYS A 63 5.79 21.59 4.96
C LYS A 63 4.73 20.59 4.48
N GLY A 64 5.02 19.28 4.49
CA GLY A 64 3.99 18.25 4.27
C GLY A 64 4.40 16.97 3.56
N SER A 65 5.49 16.94 2.78
CA SER A 65 5.90 15.72 2.04
C SER A 65 7.37 15.39 2.28
N SER A 66 7.63 14.20 2.82
CA SER A 66 8.99 13.65 2.90
C SER A 66 9.53 13.44 1.48
N LYS A 67 10.81 13.74 1.26
CA LYS A 67 11.47 13.48 -0.04
C LYS A 67 11.38 12.00 -0.43
N VAL A 68 11.39 11.09 0.55
CA VAL A 68 11.20 9.65 0.33
C VAL A 68 9.80 9.40 -0.21
N SER A 69 8.78 10.06 0.34
CA SER A 69 7.41 9.85 -0.12
C SER A 69 7.17 10.34 -1.55
N ALA A 70 7.76 11.47 -1.94
CA ALA A 70 7.63 12.01 -3.29
C ALA A 70 8.46 11.24 -4.35
N LEU A 71 9.58 10.62 -3.95
CA LEU A 71 10.39 9.78 -4.86
C LEU A 71 9.69 8.47 -5.19
N LEU A 72 8.98 7.88 -4.22
CA LEU A 72 8.24 6.63 -4.43
C LEU A 72 7.15 6.77 -5.50
N SER A 73 6.42 7.89 -5.56
CA SER A 73 5.27 8.01 -6.46
C SER A 73 5.63 8.07 -7.95
N SER A 74 6.77 8.65 -8.33
CA SER A 74 7.17 8.77 -9.74
C SER A 74 7.98 7.57 -10.27
N GLU A 75 8.65 6.83 -9.40
CA GLU A 75 9.53 5.71 -9.77
C GLU A 75 8.82 4.34 -9.83
N ILE A 76 7.64 4.20 -9.20
CA ILE A 76 6.86 2.95 -9.24
C ILE A 76 6.38 2.67 -10.68
N THR A 77 6.65 1.48 -11.20
CA THR A 77 6.13 0.99 -12.49
C THR A 77 4.67 0.52 -12.38
N LYS A 78 3.97 0.32 -13.51
CA LYS A 78 2.58 -0.18 -13.51
C LYS A 78 2.47 -1.51 -12.77
N GLU A 79 3.38 -2.44 -13.06
CA GLU A 79 3.41 -3.79 -12.46
C GLU A 79 3.66 -3.73 -10.95
N GLU A 80 4.56 -2.84 -10.51
CA GLU A 80 4.86 -2.65 -9.09
C GLU A 80 3.70 -2.00 -8.34
N ALA A 81 2.98 -1.09 -8.98
CA ALA A 81 1.79 -0.50 -8.40
C ALA A 81 0.66 -1.53 -8.27
N ILE A 82 0.46 -2.40 -9.27
CA ILE A 82 -0.49 -3.53 -9.20
C ILE A 82 -0.14 -4.46 -8.03
N GLU A 83 1.13 -4.85 -7.92
CA GLU A 83 1.54 -5.76 -6.84
C GLU A 83 1.46 -5.09 -5.47
N GLY A 84 1.72 -3.78 -5.40
CA GLY A 84 1.57 -2.96 -4.20
C GLY A 84 0.13 -2.89 -3.69
N THR A 85 -0.82 -2.55 -4.56
CA THR A 85 -2.25 -2.51 -4.19
C THR A 85 -2.74 -3.90 -3.80
N ARG A 86 -2.37 -4.93 -4.57
CA ARG A 86 -2.73 -6.33 -4.29
C ARG A 86 -2.20 -6.80 -2.94
N LEU A 87 -0.95 -6.47 -2.60
CA LEU A 87 -0.38 -6.81 -1.30
C LEU A 87 -1.21 -6.19 -0.17
N VAL A 88 -1.42 -4.87 -0.20
CA VAL A 88 -2.10 -4.15 0.89
C VAL A 88 -3.51 -4.70 1.12
N PHE A 89 -4.29 -4.89 0.05
CA PHE A 89 -5.64 -5.45 0.19
C PHE A 89 -5.62 -6.90 0.69
N ASN A 90 -4.74 -7.76 0.18
CA ASN A 90 -4.66 -9.14 0.67
C ASN A 90 -4.25 -9.21 2.15
N LEU A 91 -3.35 -8.32 2.58
CA LEU A 91 -2.97 -8.23 4.00
C LEU A 91 -4.16 -7.77 4.84
N ASN A 92 -4.91 -6.77 4.38
CA ASN A 92 -6.13 -6.35 5.07
C ASN A 92 -7.14 -7.50 5.21
N ASP A 93 -7.46 -8.17 4.10
CA ASP A 93 -8.40 -9.31 4.09
C ASP A 93 -7.93 -10.44 5.04
N THR A 94 -6.62 -10.69 5.06
CA THR A 94 -6.01 -11.68 5.97
C THR A 94 -6.11 -11.25 7.42
N LEU A 95 -5.83 -9.97 7.73
CA LEU A 95 -5.92 -9.43 9.08
C LEU A 95 -7.36 -9.44 9.58
N GLU A 96 -8.33 -9.01 8.76
CA GLU A 96 -9.75 -9.08 9.08
C GLU A 96 -10.17 -10.51 9.41
N SER A 97 -9.77 -11.49 8.59
CA SER A 97 -10.06 -12.91 8.86
C SER A 97 -9.34 -13.45 10.11
N MET A 98 -8.10 -13.03 10.37
CA MET A 98 -7.28 -13.53 11.48
C MET A 98 -7.74 -12.95 12.82
N CYS A 99 -8.09 -11.67 12.86
CA CYS A 99 -8.42 -10.98 14.10
C CYS A 99 -9.72 -11.49 14.73
N VAL A 100 -10.66 -12.01 13.93
CA VAL A 100 -11.93 -12.61 14.41
C VAL A 100 -11.72 -13.66 15.50
N SER A 101 -10.61 -14.39 15.47
CA SER A 101 -10.31 -15.45 16.45
C SER A 101 -9.04 -15.20 17.28
N SER A 102 -8.32 -14.10 17.02
CA SER A 102 -7.02 -13.83 17.65
C SER A 102 -7.10 -12.82 18.81
N PHE A 103 -8.21 -12.09 18.93
CA PHE A 103 -8.41 -11.09 19.97
C PHE A 103 -9.62 -11.48 20.84
N GLU A 104 -9.53 -11.16 22.14
CA GLU A 104 -10.63 -11.40 23.09
C GLU A 104 -11.72 -10.33 22.95
N ALA A 105 -11.36 -9.09 22.65
CA ALA A 105 -12.26 -7.97 22.45
C ALA A 105 -12.31 -7.54 20.97
N GLU A 106 -13.52 -7.29 20.45
CA GLU A 106 -13.73 -6.83 19.08
C GLU A 106 -13.12 -5.44 18.87
N GLU A 107 -13.12 -4.60 19.89
CA GLU A 107 -12.51 -3.27 19.86
C GLU A 107 -10.99 -3.34 19.64
N ASP A 108 -10.30 -4.28 20.28
CA ASP A 108 -8.85 -4.45 20.15
C ASP A 108 -8.48 -4.95 18.74
N ALA A 109 -9.25 -5.90 18.21
CA ALA A 109 -9.12 -6.35 16.82
C ALA A 109 -9.33 -5.19 15.83
N GLN A 110 -10.37 -4.38 16.05
CA GLN A 110 -10.69 -3.26 15.18
C GLN A 110 -9.60 -2.18 15.23
N GLU A 111 -9.09 -1.85 16.42
CA GLU A 111 -7.98 -0.90 16.58
C GLU A 111 -6.73 -1.40 15.86
N PHE A 112 -6.38 -2.69 15.99
CA PHE A 112 -5.24 -3.28 15.29
C PHE A 112 -5.38 -3.18 13.77
N ILE A 113 -6.56 -3.51 13.23
CA ILE A 113 -6.85 -3.40 11.79
C ILE A 113 -6.78 -1.94 11.34
N ASN A 114 -7.32 -1.00 12.13
CA ASN A 114 -7.27 0.43 11.80
C ASN A 114 -5.83 0.96 11.77
N GLN A 115 -4.98 0.52 12.69
CA GLN A 115 -3.56 0.90 12.69
C GLN A 115 -2.85 0.39 11.44
N PHE A 116 -3.11 -0.86 11.03
CA PHE A 116 -2.62 -1.36 9.74
C PHE A 116 -3.11 -0.51 8.56
N LYS A 117 -4.42 -0.22 8.51
CA LYS A 117 -5.01 0.58 7.43
C LYS A 117 -4.39 1.98 7.38
N LEU A 118 -4.23 2.65 8.52
CA LEU A 118 -3.61 3.98 8.60
C LEU A 118 -2.15 3.97 8.15
N LYS A 119 -1.36 2.98 8.58
CA LYS A 119 0.06 2.87 8.22
C LYS A 119 0.30 2.50 6.76
N SER A 120 -0.57 1.66 6.18
CA SER A 120 -0.41 1.14 4.83
C SER A 120 -0.95 2.06 3.74
N SER A 121 -1.80 3.00 4.12
CA SER A 121 -2.62 3.73 3.18
C SER A 121 -1.86 4.75 2.34
N LYS A 122 -0.85 5.44 2.89
CA LYS A 122 -0.03 6.38 2.11
C LYS A 122 0.68 5.68 0.96
N TYR A 123 1.12 4.43 1.18
CA TYR A 123 1.67 3.59 0.14
C TYR A 123 0.61 3.14 -0.86
N LEU A 124 -0.57 2.74 -0.37
CA LEU A 124 -1.72 2.37 -1.22
C LEU A 124 -2.12 3.51 -2.17
N VAL A 125 -2.27 4.72 -1.62
CA VAL A 125 -2.59 5.96 -2.33
C VAL A 125 -1.61 6.19 -3.47
N LYS A 126 -0.30 6.07 -3.23
CA LYS A 126 0.71 6.24 -4.29
C LYS A 126 0.62 5.18 -5.37
N CYS A 127 0.35 3.93 -4.99
CA CYS A 127 0.19 2.87 -5.98
C CYS A 127 -1.03 3.15 -6.86
N ILE A 128 -2.18 3.50 -6.28
CA ILE A 128 -3.40 3.81 -7.04
C ILE A 128 -3.22 5.07 -7.90
N ASP A 129 -2.67 6.15 -7.34
CA ASP A 129 -2.41 7.38 -8.10
C ASP A 129 -1.46 7.11 -9.28
N ARG A 130 -0.45 6.26 -9.08
CA ARG A 130 0.45 5.84 -10.15
C ARG A 130 -0.26 5.01 -11.21
N LEU A 131 -1.15 4.11 -10.82
CA LEU A 131 -1.99 3.37 -11.78
C LEU A 131 -2.84 4.33 -12.58
N ILE A 132 -3.54 5.27 -11.94
CA ILE A 132 -4.34 6.29 -12.63
C ILE A 132 -3.50 7.07 -13.65
N GLN A 133 -2.31 7.51 -13.28
CA GLN A 133 -1.40 8.25 -14.17
C GLN A 133 -0.92 7.42 -15.37
N LEU A 134 -0.65 6.13 -15.17
CA LEU A 134 -0.13 5.23 -16.20
C LEU A 134 -1.25 4.59 -17.03
N HIS A 135 -2.49 4.67 -16.58
CA HIS A 135 -3.64 4.00 -17.18
C HIS A 135 -4.37 4.84 -18.24
N CYS A 136 -3.62 5.68 -18.96
CA CYS A 136 -4.12 6.25 -20.21
C CYS A 136 -4.06 5.17 -21.31
N GLU A 137 -5.25 4.74 -21.72
CA GLU A 137 -5.59 4.02 -22.96
C GLU A 137 -5.25 2.51 -22.96
N GLU A 138 -6.33 1.70 -22.90
CA GLU A 138 -6.51 0.35 -23.48
C GLU A 138 -6.61 -0.89 -22.57
N ASP A 139 -6.12 -0.95 -21.31
CA ASP A 139 -6.02 -2.29 -20.63
C ASP A 139 -6.07 -2.34 -19.08
N GLY A 140 -6.99 -1.64 -18.42
CA GLY A 140 -6.93 -1.53 -16.94
C GLY A 140 -8.15 -0.98 -16.25
N ASP A 141 -9.27 -0.89 -16.98
CA ASP A 141 -10.56 -0.56 -16.42
C ASP A 141 -11.00 -1.64 -15.42
N SER A 142 -10.65 -2.92 -15.66
CA SER A 142 -10.97 -4.03 -14.75
C SER A 142 -10.19 -3.97 -13.43
N ILE A 143 -8.88 -3.70 -13.49
CA ILE A 143 -8.04 -3.56 -12.29
C ILE A 143 -8.45 -2.33 -11.51
N LEU A 144 -8.59 -1.17 -12.17
CA LEU A 144 -9.03 0.05 -11.50
C LEU A 144 -10.45 -0.08 -10.95
N SER A 145 -11.34 -0.87 -11.58
CA SER A 145 -12.70 -1.11 -11.10
C SER A 145 -12.70 -1.97 -9.82
N ASP A 146 -11.92 -3.05 -9.79
CA ASP A 146 -11.71 -3.84 -8.57
C ASP A 146 -11.13 -2.99 -7.44
N LEU A 147 -10.13 -2.16 -7.76
CA LEU A 147 -9.54 -1.23 -6.80
C LEU A 147 -10.55 -0.22 -6.27
N ASN A 148 -11.43 0.31 -7.12
CA ASN A 148 -12.49 1.22 -6.71
C ASN A 148 -13.46 0.53 -5.73
N ILE A 149 -13.89 -0.70 -6.02
CA ILE A 149 -14.77 -1.47 -5.13
C ILE A 149 -14.08 -1.73 -3.78
N ARG A 150 -12.82 -2.19 -3.81
CA ARG A 150 -12.06 -2.46 -2.58
C ARG A 150 -11.80 -1.19 -1.77
N LEU A 151 -11.58 -0.05 -2.44
CA LEU A 151 -11.40 1.23 -1.78
C LEU A 151 -12.69 1.77 -1.17
N LEU A 152 -13.85 1.57 -1.81
CA LEU A 152 -15.15 1.90 -1.22
C LEU A 152 -15.42 1.11 0.07
N HIS A 153 -14.92 -0.12 0.15
CA HIS A 153 -14.98 -0.94 1.37
C HIS A 153 -13.83 -0.67 2.35
N TRP A 154 -12.87 0.20 2.01
CA TRP A 154 -11.76 0.58 2.87
C TRP A 154 -12.24 1.57 3.93
N THR A 155 -13.03 1.08 4.88
CA THR A 155 -13.52 1.89 5.99
C THR A 155 -12.51 1.86 7.13
N LEU A 156 -12.05 3.04 7.57
CA LEU A 156 -11.50 3.22 8.91
C LEU A 156 -12.66 3.40 9.88
N LYS A 157 -12.74 2.56 10.92
CA LYS A 157 -13.76 2.72 11.97
C LYS A 157 -13.10 3.26 13.23
N GLY A 158 -13.27 4.53 13.58
CA GLY A 158 -12.75 5.06 14.85
C GLY A 158 -12.08 6.42 14.71
N ARG A 159 -10.89 6.60 15.31
CA ARG A 159 -10.19 7.88 15.34
C ARG A 159 -9.53 8.17 13.99
N GLU A 160 -10.29 8.80 13.10
CA GLU A 160 -9.84 9.20 11.76
C GLU A 160 -8.76 10.29 11.86
N ASP A 161 -7.64 10.09 11.16
CA ASP A 161 -6.71 11.17 10.85
C ASP A 161 -7.33 12.01 9.71
N PRO A 162 -7.64 13.31 9.93
CA PRO A 162 -8.33 14.13 8.94
C PRO A 162 -7.57 14.25 7.61
N GLN A 163 -6.23 14.29 7.65
CA GLN A 163 -5.41 14.39 6.44
C GLN A 163 -5.45 13.09 5.64
N PHE A 164 -5.58 11.98 6.36
CA PHE A 164 -5.66 10.66 5.78
C PHE A 164 -6.98 10.43 5.03
N THR A 165 -8.10 10.83 5.64
CA THR A 165 -9.42 10.77 5.02
C THR A 165 -9.43 11.57 3.72
N GLU A 166 -8.81 12.75 3.70
CA GLU A 166 -8.70 13.59 2.50
C GLU A 166 -7.94 12.92 1.35
N ASP A 167 -6.80 12.26 1.61
CA ASP A 167 -6.00 11.61 0.57
C ASP A 167 -6.73 10.42 -0.07
N LEU A 168 -7.46 9.64 0.74
CA LEU A 168 -8.31 8.56 0.23
C LEU A 168 -9.50 9.09 -0.56
N ASP A 169 -10.20 10.10 -0.04
CA ASP A 169 -11.35 10.71 -0.70
C ASP A 169 -10.96 11.30 -2.06
N ASN A 170 -9.79 11.96 -2.12
CA ASN A 170 -9.25 12.48 -3.38
C ASN A 170 -8.98 11.37 -4.40
N ILE A 171 -8.46 10.22 -3.99
CA ILE A 171 -8.26 9.08 -4.90
C ILE A 171 -9.58 8.42 -5.28
N ALA A 172 -10.50 8.25 -4.34
CA ALA A 172 -11.83 7.72 -4.62
C ALA A 172 -12.56 8.60 -5.63
N ALA A 173 -12.46 9.93 -5.51
CA ALA A 173 -13.01 10.87 -6.48
C ALA A 173 -12.37 10.74 -7.87
N LYS A 174 -11.03 10.59 -7.94
CA LYS A 174 -10.33 10.35 -9.21
C LYS A 174 -10.78 9.04 -9.87
N LEU A 175 -10.90 7.96 -9.10
CA LEU A 175 -11.39 6.67 -9.61
C LEU A 175 -12.85 6.77 -10.07
N ALA A 176 -13.72 7.39 -9.28
CA ALA A 176 -15.12 7.59 -9.63
C ALA A 176 -15.29 8.40 -10.92
N PHE A 177 -14.46 9.43 -11.13
CA PHE A 177 -14.44 10.21 -12.37
C PHE A 177 -14.07 9.35 -13.58
N LEU A 178 -13.10 8.44 -13.45
CA LEU A 178 -12.70 7.52 -14.53
C LEU A 178 -13.81 6.53 -14.91
N PHE A 179 -14.67 6.15 -13.97
CA PHE A 179 -15.76 5.19 -14.17
C PHE A 179 -17.14 5.82 -14.38
N SER A 180 -17.25 7.15 -14.39
CA SER A 180 -18.52 7.81 -14.66
C SER A 180 -18.91 7.58 -16.12
N PRO A 181 -20.13 7.09 -16.42
CA PRO A 181 -20.61 7.07 -17.80
C PRO A 181 -20.68 8.50 -18.32
N VAL A 182 -20.09 8.75 -19.49
CA VAL A 182 -20.26 9.99 -20.27
C VAL A 182 -21.64 9.99 -20.91
#